data_AF-A0AA95G8B7-F1
#
_entry.id   AF-A0AA95G8B7-F1
#
_cell.length_a   1.000
_cell.length_b   1.000
_cell.length_c   1.000
_cell.angle_alpha   90.00
_cell.angle_beta   90.00
_cell.angle_gamma   90.00
#
_symmetry.space_group_name_H-M   'P 1'
#
loop_
_entity.id
_entity.type
_entity.pdbx_description
1 polymer ?
#
loop_
_entity_poly.entity_id
_entity_poly.type
_entity_poly.pdbx_seq_one_letter_code
_entity_poly.pdbx_strand_id
1 'polypeptide(L)' 'MSMPKEKRSPQYQMRLTEKFREQLEEQAKKDGDTSLAMWIKRILRKELRKRGIEPQG' A
#
# COMPACT_ATOMS: atom_id res chain seq x y z
N MET A 1 -10.88 -24.49 20.23
CA MET A 1 -9.84 -24.48 19.17
C MET A 1 -9.29 -23.07 19.08
N SER A 2 -8.08 -22.86 19.59
CA SER A 2 -7.41 -21.56 19.61
C SER A 2 -6.98 -21.20 18.20
N MET A 3 -7.64 -20.23 17.57
CA MET A 3 -7.20 -19.72 16.27
C MET A 3 -5.80 -19.12 16.42
N PRO A 4 -4.81 -19.53 15.61
CA PRO A 4 -3.50 -18.91 15.65
C PRO A 4 -3.69 -17.43 15.32
N LYS A 5 -3.21 -16.55 16.22
CA LYS A 5 -2.96 -15.14 15.92
C LYS A 5 -1.94 -15.10 14.77
N GLU A 6 -2.40 -15.29 13.54
CA GLU A 6 -1.63 -14.91 12.37
C GLU A 6 -1.26 -13.45 12.61
N LYS A 7 0.03 -13.15 12.58
CA LYS A 7 0.61 -11.82 12.54
C LYS A 7 0.19 -11.13 11.22
N ARG A 8 -1.11 -11.01 10.95
CA ARG A 8 -1.62 -10.19 9.85
C ARG A 8 -1.41 -8.76 10.29
N SER A 9 -0.56 -8.05 9.56
CA SER A 9 -0.35 -6.61 9.76
C SER A 9 -1.73 -5.93 9.88
N PRO A 10 -1.89 -4.96 10.79
CA PRO A 10 -3.15 -4.28 10.98
C PRO A 10 -3.65 -3.75 9.63
N GLN A 11 -4.87 -4.14 9.26
CA GLN A 11 -5.43 -3.79 7.96
C GLN A 11 -5.80 -2.31 7.98
N TYR A 12 -5.06 -1.50 7.21
CA TYR A 12 -5.33 -0.08 7.10
C TYR A 12 -6.57 0.13 6.23
N GLN A 13 -7.71 0.42 6.86
CA GLN A 13 -8.93 0.80 6.15
C GLN A 13 -8.82 2.25 5.69
N MET A 14 -8.34 2.46 4.46
CA MET A 14 -8.33 3.76 3.81
C MET A 14 -9.68 4.00 3.14
N ARG A 15 -10.41 5.04 3.58
CA ARG A 15 -11.61 5.50 2.86
C ARG A 15 -11.15 6.26 1.62
N LEU A 16 -11.17 5.57 0.48
CA LEU A 16 -10.91 6.16 -0.82
C LEU A 16 -12.25 6.48 -1.47
N THR A 17 -12.41 7.70 -1.98
CA THR A 17 -13.49 8.01 -2.92
C THR A 17 -13.24 7.27 -4.24
N GLU A 18 -14.30 6.93 -4.98
CA GLU A 18 -14.19 6.14 -6.22
C GLU A 18 -13.21 6.77 -7.22
N LYS A 19 -13.32 8.09 -7.45
CA LYS A 19 -12.39 8.83 -8.32
C LYS A 19 -10.94 8.73 -7.88
N PHE A 20 -10.68 8.80 -6.57
CA PHE A 20 -9.31 8.73 -6.08
C PHE A 20 -8.75 7.30 -6.21
N ARG A 21 -9.58 6.29 -5.98
CA ARG A 21 -9.20 4.89 -6.23
C ARG A 21 -8.88 4.65 -7.71
N GLU A 22 -9.71 5.13 -8.64
CA GLU A 22 -9.45 5.01 -10.08
C GLU A 22 -8.12 5.66 -10.47
N GLN A 23 -7.83 6.85 -9.97
CA GLN A 23 -6.54 7.51 -10.21
C GLN A 23 -5.36 6.66 -9.71
N LEU A 24 -5.47 6.08 -8.51
CA LEU A 24 -4.41 5.22 -7.97
C LEU A 24 -4.25 3.93 -8.79
N GLU A 25 -5.33 3.32 -9.25
CA GLU A 25 -5.29 2.12 -10.11
C GLU A 25 -4.69 2.44 -11.49
N GLU A 26 -5.01 3.59 -12.07
CA GLU A 26 -4.41 4.07 -13.32
C GLU A 26 -2.90 4.26 -13.21
N GLN A 27 -2.44 4.90 -12.12
CA GLN A 27 -1.01 5.09 -11.89
C GLN A 27 -0.30 3.77 -11.60
N ALA A 28 -0.92 2.89 -10.80
CA ALA A 28 -0.40 1.55 -10.55
C ALA A 28 -0.24 0.75 -11.86
N LYS A 29 -1.22 0.86 -12.76
CA LYS A 29 -1.16 0.23 -14.10
C LYS A 29 -0.07 0.84 -14.97
N LYS A 30 0.12 2.17 -14.96
CA LYS A 30 1.21 2.86 -15.67
C LYS A 30 2.58 2.43 -15.16
N ASP A 31 2.69 2.19 -13.86
CA ASP A 31 3.89 1.69 -13.20
C ASP A 31 4.13 0.18 -13.36
N GLY A 32 3.16 -0.56 -13.93
CA GLY A 32 3.23 -2.00 -14.17
C GLY A 32 3.00 -2.88 -12.94
N ASP A 33 2.47 -2.32 -11.84
CA ASP A 33 2.21 -3.08 -10.62
C ASP A 33 0.90 -3.87 -10.71
N THR A 34 0.96 -5.15 -10.30
CA THR A 34 -0.18 -6.09 -10.38
C THR A 34 -1.28 -5.80 -9.36
N SER A 35 -0.97 -5.05 -8.29
CA SER A 35 -1.93 -4.76 -7.22
C SER A 35 -1.72 -3.35 -6.68
N LEU A 36 -2.84 -2.63 -6.53
CA LEU A 36 -2.89 -1.31 -5.90
C LEU A 36 -2.20 -1.30 -4.54
N ALA A 37 -2.36 -2.36 -3.74
CA ALA A 37 -1.74 -2.47 -2.43
C ALA A 37 -0.20 -2.57 -2.51
N MET A 38 0.33 -3.23 -3.53
CA MET A 38 1.78 -3.35 -3.74
C MET A 38 2.38 -2.04 -4.23
N TRP A 39 1.68 -1.38 -5.17
CA TRP A 39 2.03 -0.06 -5.66
C TRP A 39 2.02 0.98 -4.53
N ILE A 40 0.96 1.05 -3.72
CA ILE A 40 0.86 1.95 -2.56
C ILE A 40 2.03 1.71 -1.59
N LYS A 41 2.33 0.46 -1.25
CA LYS A 41 3.50 0.14 -0.40
C LYS A 41 4.81 0.62 -1.02
N ARG A 42 4.98 0.53 -2.33
CA ARG A 42 6.17 1.01 -3.05
C ARG A 42 6.28 2.54 -2.98
N ILE A 43 5.18 3.26 -3.23
CA ILE A 43 5.13 4.72 -3.14
C ILE A 43 5.43 5.20 -1.71
N LEU A 44 4.82 4.58 -0.69
CA LEU A 44 5.09 4.91 0.71
C LEU A 44 6.56 4.68 1.07
N ARG A 45 7.16 3.55 0.66
CA ARG A 45 8.58 3.28 0.89
C ARG A 45 9.49 4.30 0.19
N LYS A 46 9.14 4.72 -1.03
CA LYS A 46 9.88 5.75 -1.78
C LYS A 46 9.79 7.11 -1.09
N GLU A 47 8.61 7.48 -0.58
CA GLU A 47 8.38 8.73 0.14
C GLU A 47 9.14 8.75 1.49
N LEU A 48 9.14 7.64 2.23
CA LEU A 48 9.94 7.50 3.46
C LEU A 48 11.44 7.67 3.17
N ARG A 49 11.97 6.98 2.14
CA ARG A 49 13.37 7.12 1.72
C ARG A 49 13.71 8.55 1.30
N LYS A 50 12.81 9.23 0.60
CA LYS A 50 12.99 10.64 0.20
C LYS A 50 13.09 11.58 1.41
N ARG A 51 12.47 11.22 2.53
CA ARG A 51 12.55 11.94 3.82
C ARG A 51 13.73 11.49 4.69
N GLY A 52 14.58 10.59 4.19
CA GLY A 52 15.71 10.02 4.93
C GLY A 52 15.33 8.94 5.95
N ILE A 53 14.10 8.44 5.89
CA ILE A 53 13.60 7.39 6.78
C ILE A 53 13.75 6.04 6.07
N GLU A 54 14.48 5.11 6.69
CA GLU A 54 14.54 3.73 6.19
C GLU A 54 13.21 3.02 6.43
N PRO A 55 12.54 2.53 5.37
CA PRO A 55 11.27 1.84 5.53
C PRO A 55 11.50 0.48 6.20
N GLN A 56 11.02 0.34 7.44
CA GLN A 56 10.99 -0.94 8.14
C GLN A 56 9.71 -1.68 7.75
N GLY A 57 9.79 -2.55 6.74
CA GLY A 57 8.65 -3.33 6.23
C GLY A 57 8.78 -3.85 4.81
#